data_AF-A0A6A6S0B0-F1
#
_entry.id   AF-A0A6A6S0B0-F1
#
_cell.length_a   1.000
_cell.length_b   1.000
_cell.length_c   1.000
_cell.angle_alpha   90.00
_cell.angle_beta   90.00
_cell.angle_gamma   90.00
#
_symmetry.space_group_name_H-M   'P 1'
#
loop_
_entity.id
_entity.type
_entity.pdbx_description
1 polymer ?
#
loop_
_entity_poly.entity_id
_entity_poly.type
_entity_poly.pdbx_seq_one_letter_code
_entity_poly.pdbx_strand_id
1 'polypeptide(L)'
;MNTIAPPPQIKKLPPTKRIFGILIGLTGAAATNIGLGYAGFAWYTRSTTFVPYDTNAPEFQTPVFRKHNPRGNPPVCIDHAVKTIPLAKLKERDQAQLTTGFCRGVWSGLGFAYQRRYLEKKYRALEGREKHLWERKELGESGYEVGTKITDHFEVVEHTPEKVIVRCGDSPSNVDQRPSDGLFAMEVTKDEEAQTATFHLKSVFVNTAEDGKGSVPLPWNFQFAHRLYTKLWMETATRKLL
;
A
#
# COMPACT_ATOMS: atom_id res chain seq x y z
N MET A 1 -19.36 -74.07 -7.00
CA MET A 1 -19.87 -73.19 -5.92
C MET A 1 -19.20 -71.84 -6.07
N ASN A 2 -19.95 -70.78 -6.41
CA ASN A 2 -19.40 -69.44 -6.61
C ASN A 2 -19.02 -68.82 -5.25
N THR A 3 -17.73 -68.69 -4.99
CA THR A 3 -17.18 -67.98 -3.82
C THR A 3 -16.94 -66.51 -4.17
N ILE A 4 -18.01 -65.71 -4.24
CA ILE A 4 -17.89 -64.25 -4.27
C ILE A 4 -18.03 -63.79 -2.82
N ALA A 5 -16.97 -63.24 -2.24
CA ALA A 5 -17.01 -62.68 -0.89
C ALA A 5 -18.06 -61.55 -0.82
N PRO A 6 -18.85 -61.46 0.26
CA PRO A 6 -19.82 -60.38 0.41
C PRO A 6 -19.10 -59.02 0.38
N PRO A 7 -19.71 -57.99 -0.23
CA PRO A 7 -19.07 -56.69 -0.35
C PRO A 7 -18.75 -56.13 1.05
N PRO A 8 -17.60 -55.44 1.21
CA PRO A 8 -17.17 -54.93 2.50
C PRO A 8 -18.23 -54.00 3.10
N GLN A 9 -18.65 -54.29 4.32
CA GLN A 9 -19.62 -53.46 5.03
C GLN A 9 -18.94 -52.15 5.48
N ILE A 10 -19.21 -51.06 4.74
CA ILE A 10 -18.72 -49.73 5.10
C ILE A 10 -19.48 -49.26 6.36
N LYS A 11 -18.86 -49.39 7.54
CA LYS A 11 -19.42 -48.88 8.80
C LYS A 11 -19.55 -47.36 8.71
N LYS A 12 -20.79 -46.87 8.70
CA LYS A 12 -21.11 -45.44 8.72
C LYS A 12 -20.71 -44.86 10.08
N LEU A 13 -19.78 -43.89 10.09
CA LEU A 13 -19.41 -43.17 11.31
C LEU A 13 -20.64 -42.52 11.98
N PRO A 14 -20.68 -42.44 13.32
CA PRO A 14 -21.72 -41.71 14.05
C PRO A 14 -21.84 -40.26 13.56
N PRO A 15 -23.06 -39.67 13.53
CA PRO A 15 -23.29 -38.32 13.03
C PRO A 15 -22.38 -37.25 13.68
N THR A 16 -22.13 -37.37 14.98
CA THR A 16 -21.25 -36.44 15.73
C THR A 16 -19.80 -36.51 15.27
N LYS A 17 -19.26 -37.71 15.02
CA LYS A 17 -17.90 -37.90 14.50
C LYS A 17 -17.76 -37.42 13.05
N ARG A 18 -18.83 -37.50 12.25
CA ARG A 18 -18.87 -36.95 10.89
C ARG A 18 -18.88 -35.43 10.86
N ILE A 19 -19.71 -34.80 11.69
CA ILE A 19 -19.77 -33.34 11.82
C ILE A 19 -18.40 -32.81 12.27
N PHE A 20 -17.79 -33.45 13.26
CA PHE A 20 -16.45 -33.09 13.73
C PHE A 20 -15.38 -33.25 12.64
N GLY A 21 -15.40 -34.37 11.90
CA GLY A 21 -14.48 -34.59 10.77
C GLY A 21 -14.65 -33.58 9.63
N ILE A 22 -15.89 -33.19 9.31
CA ILE A 22 -16.19 -32.14 8.31
C ILE A 22 -15.68 -30.78 8.80
N LEU A 23 -15.91 -30.44 10.08
CA LEU A 23 -15.42 -29.18 10.66
C LEU A 23 -13.89 -29.12 10.63
N ILE A 24 -13.18 -30.18 11.03
CA ILE A 24 -11.72 -30.25 10.94
C ILE A 24 -11.25 -30.19 9.48
N GLY A 25 -11.92 -30.87 8.56
CA GLY A 25 -11.57 -30.84 7.14
C GLY A 25 -11.71 -29.43 6.55
N LEU A 26 -12.80 -28.72 6.87
CA LEU A 26 -13.04 -27.36 6.42
C LEU A 26 -12.07 -26.35 7.04
N THR A 27 -11.79 -26.45 8.35
CA THR A 27 -10.83 -25.56 9.03
C THR A 27 -9.40 -25.82 8.57
N GLY A 28 -9.01 -27.09 8.41
CA GLY A 28 -7.70 -27.48 7.87
C GLY A 28 -7.51 -26.98 6.44
N ALA A 29 -8.53 -27.14 5.57
CA ALA A 29 -8.49 -26.64 4.20
C ALA A 29 -8.42 -25.10 4.16
N ALA A 30 -9.19 -24.39 5.00
CA ALA A 30 -9.15 -22.94 5.08
C ALA A 30 -7.77 -22.44 5.54
N ALA A 31 -7.21 -23.03 6.61
CA ALA A 31 -5.88 -22.68 7.11
C ALA A 31 -4.79 -22.95 6.06
N THR A 32 -4.89 -24.06 5.33
CA THR A 32 -3.95 -24.40 4.25
C THR A 32 -4.02 -23.39 3.12
N ASN A 33 -5.22 -23.02 2.67
CA ASN A 33 -5.39 -22.04 1.60
C ASN A 33 -4.92 -20.64 2.01
N ILE A 34 -5.19 -20.21 3.24
CA ILE A 34 -4.66 -18.94 3.77
C ILE A 34 -3.13 -18.99 3.83
N GLY A 35 -2.57 -20.10 4.32
CA GLY A 35 -1.13 -20.31 4.38
C GLY A 35 -0.46 -20.26 3.01
N LEU A 36 -1.01 -20.97 2.02
CA LEU A 36 -0.52 -20.97 0.64
C LEU A 36 -0.65 -19.58 -0.01
N GLY A 37 -1.78 -18.89 0.21
CA GLY A 37 -1.99 -17.53 -0.28
C GLY A 37 -0.97 -16.55 0.29
N TYR A 38 -0.73 -16.61 1.61
CA TYR A 38 0.28 -15.79 2.26
C TYR A 38 1.70 -16.11 1.78
N ALA A 39 2.05 -17.40 1.65
CA ALA A 39 3.36 -17.81 1.14
C ALA A 39 3.59 -17.33 -0.30
N GLY A 40 2.58 -17.47 -1.17
CA GLY A 40 2.61 -16.96 -2.53
C GLY A 40 2.77 -15.43 -2.57
N PHE A 41 2.05 -14.71 -1.72
CA PHE A 41 2.17 -13.26 -1.59
C PHE A 41 3.55 -12.82 -1.07
N ALA A 42 4.05 -13.50 -0.04
CA ALA A 42 5.35 -13.24 0.55
C ALA A 42 6.48 -13.44 -0.48
N TRP A 43 6.39 -14.51 -1.29
CA TRP A 43 7.30 -14.73 -2.40
C TRP A 43 7.16 -13.65 -3.49
N TYR A 44 5.92 -13.32 -3.87
CA TYR A 44 5.63 -12.31 -4.90
C TYR A 44 6.19 -10.93 -4.53
N THR A 45 6.17 -10.56 -3.25
CA THR A 45 6.62 -9.26 -2.73
C THR A 45 7.97 -9.30 -2.01
N ARG A 46 8.72 -10.40 -2.12
CA ARG A 46 9.97 -10.64 -1.35
C ARG A 46 11.05 -9.59 -1.54
N SER A 47 11.06 -8.92 -2.69
CA SER A 47 12.05 -7.88 -3.02
C SER A 47 11.77 -6.53 -2.35
N THR A 48 10.67 -6.42 -1.61
CA THR A 48 10.34 -5.24 -0.81
C THR A 48 10.64 -5.54 0.66
N THR A 49 11.47 -4.71 1.28
CA THR A 49 11.83 -4.80 2.70
C THR A 49 11.41 -3.53 3.43
N PHE A 50 11.20 -3.61 4.74
CA PHE A 50 10.97 -2.43 5.58
C PHE A 50 12.24 -2.11 6.34
N VAL A 51 12.65 -0.85 6.34
CA VAL A 51 13.82 -0.36 7.09
C VAL A 51 13.36 0.41 8.34
N PRO A 52 14.21 0.53 9.37
CA PRO A 52 13.89 1.36 10.54
C PRO A 52 13.52 2.78 10.12
N TYR A 53 12.40 3.26 10.64
CA TYR A 53 11.88 4.58 10.32
C TYR A 53 11.13 5.16 11.51
N ASP A 54 11.54 6.34 11.95
CA ASP A 54 11.00 7.05 13.11
C ASP A 54 11.09 8.56 12.90
N THR A 55 10.63 9.33 13.90
CA THR A 55 10.56 10.80 13.84
C THR A 55 11.92 11.51 13.87
N ASN A 56 13.03 10.78 14.06
CA ASN A 56 14.38 11.35 13.95
C ASN A 56 14.87 11.38 12.49
N ALA A 57 14.13 10.78 11.55
CA ALA A 57 14.50 10.78 10.16
C ALA A 57 14.54 12.22 9.58
N PRO A 58 15.49 12.54 8.68
CA PRO A 58 15.73 13.92 8.23
C PRO A 58 14.52 14.60 7.58
N GLU A 59 13.63 13.85 6.93
CA GLU A 59 12.45 14.41 6.27
C GLU A 59 11.49 15.13 7.22
N PHE A 60 11.45 14.76 8.50
CA PHE A 60 10.63 15.43 9.52
C PHE A 60 11.05 16.88 9.75
N GLN A 61 12.26 17.26 9.31
CA GLN A 61 12.76 18.63 9.37
C GLN A 61 12.46 19.44 8.10
N THR A 62 11.92 18.80 7.05
CA THR A 62 11.61 19.49 5.79
C THR A 62 10.42 20.44 5.93
N PRO A 63 10.32 21.48 5.09
CA PRO A 63 9.19 22.41 5.12
C PRO A 63 7.83 21.73 4.97
N VAL A 64 7.73 20.70 4.13
CA VAL A 64 6.47 19.97 3.87
C VAL A 64 5.98 19.24 5.12
N PHE A 65 6.86 18.50 5.80
CA PHE A 65 6.52 17.79 7.02
C PHE A 65 6.20 18.74 8.18
N ARG A 66 7.00 19.80 8.36
CA ARG A 66 6.76 20.80 9.41
C ARG A 66 5.45 21.56 9.21
N LYS A 67 5.11 21.89 7.95
CA LYS A 67 3.83 22.54 7.62
C LYS A 67 2.65 21.60 7.85
N HIS A 68 2.79 20.32 7.52
CA HIS A 68 1.75 19.31 7.71
C HIS A 68 1.43 19.05 9.20
N ASN A 69 2.46 18.95 10.03
CA ASN A 69 2.31 18.65 11.46
C ASN A 69 3.07 19.68 12.34
N PRO A 70 2.59 20.92 12.43
CA PRO A 70 3.32 22.00 13.12
C PRO A 70 3.38 21.81 14.64
N ARG A 71 2.48 21.01 15.22
CA ARG A 71 2.50 20.68 16.66
C ARG A 71 3.44 19.52 17.01
N GLY A 72 4.02 18.85 16.01
CA GLY A 72 4.87 17.69 16.21
C GLY A 72 4.12 16.53 16.87
N ASN A 73 2.85 16.32 16.53
CA ASN A 73 2.06 15.22 17.06
C ASN A 73 2.68 13.87 16.64
N PRO A 74 2.70 12.85 17.52
CA PRO A 74 3.30 11.57 17.21
C PRO A 74 2.56 10.86 16.07
N PRO A 75 3.26 10.09 15.21
CA PRO A 75 2.61 9.30 14.18
C PRO A 75 1.83 8.13 14.79
N VAL A 76 0.63 7.89 14.26
CA VAL A 76 -0.20 6.74 14.61
C VAL A 76 0.15 5.52 13.76
N CYS A 77 0.72 5.71 12.58
CA CYS A 77 1.31 4.64 11.78
C CYS A 77 2.43 5.22 10.91
N ILE A 78 3.58 4.55 10.93
CA ILE A 78 4.79 4.98 10.22
C ILE A 78 5.49 3.76 9.63
N ASP A 79 5.83 3.83 8.33
CA ASP A 79 6.59 2.79 7.66
C ASP A 79 7.45 3.33 6.52
N HIS A 80 8.55 2.63 6.24
CA HIS A 80 9.43 2.89 5.11
C HIS A 80 9.76 1.57 4.43
N ALA A 81 9.11 1.34 3.29
CA ALA A 81 9.37 0.21 2.42
C ALA A 81 10.37 0.60 1.32
N VAL A 82 11.35 -0.28 1.07
CA VAL A 82 12.37 -0.11 0.04
C VAL A 82 12.40 -1.30 -0.91
N LYS A 83 12.70 -1.03 -2.18
CA LYS A 83 13.00 -2.05 -3.19
C LYS A 83 14.07 -1.52 -4.13
N THR A 84 15.17 -2.27 -4.27
CA THR A 84 16.28 -1.91 -5.17
C THR A 84 16.21 -2.73 -6.45
N ILE A 85 16.40 -2.07 -7.59
CA ILE A 85 16.34 -2.66 -8.93
C ILE A 85 17.59 -2.23 -9.72
N PRO A 86 18.29 -3.15 -10.40
CA PRO A 86 19.37 -2.77 -11.32
C PRO A 86 18.88 -1.85 -12.42
N LEU A 87 19.62 -0.78 -12.72
CA LEU A 87 19.28 0.20 -13.77
C LEU A 87 19.12 -0.47 -15.15
N ALA A 88 19.86 -1.54 -15.41
CA ALA A 88 19.76 -2.32 -16.64
C ALA A 88 18.39 -2.98 -16.86
N LYS A 89 17.57 -3.13 -15.83
CA LYS A 89 16.21 -3.71 -15.93
C LYS A 89 15.12 -2.65 -16.11
N LEU A 90 15.44 -1.37 -16.00
CA LEU A 90 14.48 -0.29 -16.08
C LEU A 90 14.42 0.24 -17.52
N LYS A 91 13.20 0.53 -17.99
CA LYS A 91 12.96 1.12 -19.32
C LYS A 91 13.49 2.54 -19.46
N GLU A 92 13.55 3.25 -18.34
CA GLU A 92 14.01 4.63 -18.22
C GLU A 92 15.05 4.72 -17.09
N ARG A 93 15.99 5.66 -17.21
CA ARG A 93 17.09 5.89 -16.25
C ARG A 93 17.18 7.34 -15.77
N ASP A 94 16.49 8.25 -16.43
CA ASP A 94 16.33 9.62 -15.96
C ASP A 94 15.64 9.64 -14.59
N GLN A 95 16.20 10.45 -13.68
CA GLN A 95 15.78 10.51 -12.28
C GLN A 95 14.32 10.98 -12.15
N ALA A 96 13.96 12.08 -12.83
CA ALA A 96 12.63 12.65 -12.76
C ALA A 96 11.58 11.71 -13.37
N GLN A 97 11.90 11.09 -14.50
CA GLN A 97 11.00 10.15 -15.15
C GLN A 97 10.83 8.85 -14.35
N LEU A 98 11.88 8.35 -13.69
CA LEU A 98 11.78 7.20 -12.78
C LEU A 98 10.85 7.50 -11.61
N THR A 99 11.01 8.66 -10.95
CA THR A 99 10.16 9.09 -9.85
C THR A 99 8.71 9.27 -10.28
N THR A 100 8.48 10.02 -11.37
CA THR A 100 7.12 10.25 -11.89
C THR A 100 6.49 8.94 -12.36
N GLY A 101 7.27 8.09 -13.03
CA GLY A 101 6.86 6.75 -13.43
C GLY A 101 6.49 5.86 -12.25
N PHE A 102 7.24 5.95 -11.16
CA PHE A 102 6.94 5.21 -9.93
C PHE A 102 5.62 5.67 -9.30
N CYS A 103 5.42 6.99 -9.18
CA CYS A 103 4.15 7.57 -8.73
C CYS A 103 2.97 7.12 -9.62
N ARG A 104 3.11 7.24 -10.95
CA ARG A 104 2.14 6.68 -11.93
C ARG A 104 1.89 5.20 -11.68
N GLY A 105 2.94 4.45 -11.38
CA GLY A 105 2.88 3.02 -11.08
C GLY A 105 2.02 2.71 -9.86
N VAL A 106 2.14 3.48 -8.78
CA VAL A 106 1.35 3.32 -7.55
C VAL A 106 -0.14 3.52 -7.86
N TRP A 107 -0.52 4.65 -8.47
CA TRP A 107 -1.92 5.00 -8.64
C TRP A 107 -2.62 4.31 -9.83
N SER A 108 -1.90 4.06 -10.92
CA SER A 108 -2.45 3.34 -12.08
C SER A 108 -2.29 1.82 -12.00
N GLY A 109 -1.54 1.33 -11.00
CA GLY A 109 -1.23 -0.08 -10.79
C GLY A 109 -2.39 -0.91 -10.27
N LEU A 110 -2.21 -2.23 -10.30
CA LEU A 110 -3.21 -3.17 -9.75
C LEU A 110 -3.31 -3.09 -8.23
N GLY A 111 -2.24 -2.70 -7.53
CA GLY A 111 -2.25 -2.56 -6.08
C GLY A 111 -3.28 -1.54 -5.59
N PHE A 112 -3.47 -0.43 -6.29
CA PHE A 112 -4.47 0.59 -5.94
C PHE A 112 -5.84 0.37 -6.59
N ALA A 113 -5.97 -0.56 -7.54
CA ALA A 113 -7.17 -0.66 -8.39
C ALA A 113 -8.48 -0.89 -7.62
N TYR A 114 -8.44 -1.70 -6.55
CA TYR A 114 -9.62 -1.95 -5.72
C TYR A 114 -10.00 -0.71 -4.89
N GLN A 115 -9.01 -0.11 -4.19
CA GLN A 115 -9.25 1.12 -3.42
C GLN A 115 -9.72 2.25 -4.32
N ARG A 116 -9.14 2.42 -5.52
CA ARG A 116 -9.58 3.40 -6.52
C ARG A 116 -11.06 3.26 -6.82
N ARG A 117 -11.53 2.05 -7.15
CA ARG A 117 -12.95 1.80 -7.47
C ARG A 117 -13.87 2.05 -6.28
N TYR A 118 -13.43 1.70 -5.07
CA TYR A 118 -14.17 2.01 -3.85
C TYR A 118 -14.32 3.52 -3.65
N LEU A 119 -13.21 4.28 -3.75
CA LEU A 119 -13.20 5.73 -3.61
C LEU A 119 -14.02 6.41 -4.72
N GLU A 120 -13.89 5.94 -5.96
CA GLU A 120 -14.66 6.41 -7.11
C GLU A 120 -16.17 6.31 -6.87
N LYS A 121 -16.64 5.13 -6.47
CA LYS A 121 -18.06 4.91 -6.17
C LYS A 121 -18.57 5.81 -5.03
N LYS A 122 -17.71 6.10 -4.05
CA LYS A 122 -18.09 6.84 -2.84
C LYS A 122 -18.07 8.36 -3.04
N TYR A 123 -17.13 8.87 -3.85
CA TYR A 123 -16.77 10.29 -3.83
C TYR A 123 -16.86 10.98 -5.19
N ARG A 124 -16.79 10.26 -6.33
CA ARG A 124 -16.69 10.91 -7.67
C ARG A 124 -17.88 11.80 -8.02
N ALA A 125 -19.07 11.45 -7.54
CA ALA A 125 -20.30 12.19 -7.82
C ALA A 125 -20.53 13.40 -6.89
N LEU A 126 -19.65 13.62 -5.90
CA LEU A 126 -19.74 14.79 -5.03
C LEU A 126 -19.27 16.05 -5.77
N GLU A 127 -19.80 17.21 -5.39
CA GLU A 127 -19.45 18.51 -5.98
C GLU A 127 -17.96 18.84 -5.81
N GLY A 128 -17.31 19.40 -6.83
CA GLY A 128 -15.92 19.88 -6.77
C GLY A 128 -14.87 18.78 -7.03
N ARG A 129 -15.29 17.61 -7.51
CA ARG A 129 -14.43 16.43 -7.76
C ARG A 129 -14.14 16.22 -9.25
N GLU A 130 -14.62 17.12 -10.10
CA GLU A 130 -14.60 17.01 -11.56
C GLU A 130 -13.17 17.01 -12.11
N LYS A 131 -12.25 17.68 -11.42
CA LYS A 131 -10.82 17.79 -11.79
C LYS A 131 -9.92 16.76 -11.12
N HIS A 132 -10.47 15.85 -10.32
CA HIS A 132 -9.68 14.81 -9.69
C HIS A 132 -9.34 13.72 -10.70
N LEU A 133 -8.20 13.06 -10.53
CA LEU A 133 -7.84 11.88 -11.33
C LEU A 133 -8.60 10.66 -10.81
N TRP A 134 -9.36 10.02 -11.70
CA TRP A 134 -10.19 8.85 -11.37
C TRP A 134 -9.82 7.64 -12.21
N GLU A 135 -9.54 7.86 -13.50
CA GLU A 135 -9.36 6.76 -14.44
C GLU A 135 -7.93 6.21 -14.39
N ARG A 136 -7.80 4.90 -14.63
CA ARG A 136 -6.49 4.26 -14.69
C ARG A 136 -5.56 4.92 -15.72
N LYS A 137 -6.12 5.37 -16.85
CA LYS A 137 -5.37 6.01 -17.93
C LYS A 137 -4.85 7.38 -17.48
N GLU A 138 -5.72 8.22 -16.93
CA GLU A 138 -5.36 9.53 -16.37
C GLU A 138 -4.25 9.42 -15.32
N LEU A 139 -4.39 8.47 -14.39
CA LEU A 139 -3.37 8.19 -13.37
C LEU A 139 -2.04 7.68 -13.97
N GLY A 140 -2.10 7.01 -15.12
CA GLY A 140 -0.92 6.49 -15.81
C GLY A 140 -0.16 7.53 -16.63
N GLU A 141 -0.83 8.63 -17.02
CA GLU A 141 -0.30 9.66 -17.92
C GLU A 141 -0.02 10.99 -17.21
N SER A 142 -0.67 11.24 -16.06
CA SER A 142 -0.50 12.47 -15.28
C SER A 142 0.95 12.79 -14.94
N GLY A 143 1.31 14.07 -14.99
CA GLY A 143 2.59 14.59 -14.50
C GLY A 143 2.67 14.75 -12.99
N TYR A 144 1.54 14.62 -12.27
CA TYR A 144 1.49 14.80 -10.81
C TYR A 144 2.07 16.13 -10.33
N GLU A 145 1.68 17.23 -10.96
CA GLU A 145 2.02 18.57 -10.50
C GLU A 145 1.45 18.83 -9.09
N VAL A 146 2.09 19.72 -8.33
CA VAL A 146 1.60 20.13 -7.00
C VAL A 146 0.16 20.63 -7.10
N GLY A 147 -0.70 20.15 -6.20
CA GLY A 147 -2.16 20.39 -6.20
C GLY A 147 -2.98 19.36 -7.00
N THR A 148 -2.34 18.42 -7.70
CA THR A 148 -3.04 17.30 -8.35
C THR A 148 -3.80 16.48 -7.31
N LYS A 149 -5.11 16.32 -7.49
CA LYS A 149 -5.99 15.56 -6.59
C LYS A 149 -6.28 14.19 -7.17
N ILE A 150 -6.18 13.16 -6.34
CA ILE A 150 -6.31 11.76 -6.74
C ILE A 150 -7.46 11.16 -5.95
N THR A 151 -8.52 10.76 -6.66
CA THR A 151 -9.65 10.00 -6.11
C THR A 151 -10.31 10.58 -4.84
N ASP A 152 -10.30 11.92 -4.69
CA ASP A 152 -10.80 12.64 -3.50
C ASP A 152 -10.19 12.18 -2.17
N HIS A 153 -8.98 11.62 -2.18
CA HIS A 153 -8.36 11.12 -0.97
C HIS A 153 -6.87 11.46 -0.86
N PHE A 154 -6.26 11.89 -1.96
CA PHE A 154 -4.87 12.34 -1.98
C PHE A 154 -4.73 13.64 -2.74
N GLU A 155 -3.75 14.45 -2.33
CA GLU A 155 -3.33 15.66 -3.03
C GLU A 155 -1.82 15.73 -3.06
N VAL A 156 -1.24 15.98 -4.24
CA VAL A 156 0.21 16.19 -4.37
C VAL A 156 0.60 17.50 -3.67
N VAL A 157 1.48 17.42 -2.69
CA VAL A 157 1.98 18.57 -1.93
C VAL A 157 3.44 18.90 -2.22
N GLU A 158 4.19 17.95 -2.78
CA GLU A 158 5.56 18.16 -3.24
C GLU A 158 5.84 17.27 -4.45
N HIS A 159 6.54 17.81 -5.44
CA HIS A 159 7.07 17.04 -6.57
C HIS A 159 8.43 17.61 -6.96
N THR A 160 9.46 16.78 -6.86
CA THR A 160 10.83 17.03 -7.34
C THR A 160 11.31 15.85 -8.20
N PRO A 161 12.44 15.96 -8.91
CA PRO A 161 13.00 14.82 -9.65
C PRO A 161 13.20 13.54 -8.81
N GLU A 162 13.39 13.66 -7.49
CA GLU A 162 13.68 12.55 -6.58
C GLU A 162 12.45 12.03 -5.84
N LYS A 163 11.38 12.82 -5.73
CA LYS A 163 10.20 12.42 -4.94
C LYS A 163 8.90 13.09 -5.37
N VAL A 164 7.80 12.36 -5.14
CA VAL A 164 6.43 12.89 -5.08
C VAL A 164 5.88 12.63 -3.69
N ILE A 165 5.39 13.67 -3.02
CA ILE A 165 4.69 13.54 -1.73
C ILE A 165 3.23 13.89 -1.94
N VAL A 166 2.34 13.02 -1.46
CA VAL A 166 0.91 13.30 -1.37
C VAL A 166 0.47 13.42 0.09
N ARG A 167 -0.42 14.37 0.38
CA ARG A 167 -1.22 14.38 1.61
C ARG A 167 -2.35 13.38 1.48
N CYS A 168 -2.65 12.64 2.54
CA CYS A 168 -3.66 11.59 2.58
C CYS A 168 -4.47 11.61 3.89
N GLY A 169 -5.35 10.62 4.09
CA GLY A 169 -6.12 10.43 5.33
C GLY A 169 -7.57 10.91 5.25
N ASP A 170 -7.84 11.95 4.45
CA ASP A 170 -9.18 12.48 4.19
C ASP A 170 -9.20 13.34 2.91
N SER A 171 -10.38 13.80 2.49
CA SER A 171 -10.57 14.57 1.27
C SER A 171 -9.66 15.80 1.20
N PRO A 172 -9.05 16.10 0.02
CA PRO A 172 -8.34 17.36 -0.21
C PRO A 172 -9.22 18.61 -0.03
N SER A 173 -10.55 18.48 0.01
CA SER A 173 -11.43 19.60 0.33
C SER A 173 -11.34 20.02 1.80
N ASN A 174 -10.89 19.12 2.67
CA ASN A 174 -10.69 19.40 4.09
C ASN A 174 -9.23 19.83 4.29
N VAL A 175 -8.97 21.12 4.07
CA VAL A 175 -7.62 21.68 4.04
C VAL A 175 -6.98 21.84 5.42
N ASP A 176 -7.80 21.98 6.45
CA ASP A 176 -7.35 22.20 7.83
C ASP A 176 -6.72 20.95 8.46
N GLN A 177 -6.13 21.15 9.63
CA GLN A 177 -5.62 20.07 10.49
C GLN A 177 -6.76 19.16 10.95
N ARG A 178 -6.52 17.86 10.98
CA ARG A 178 -7.59 16.86 11.09
C ARG A 178 -7.18 15.59 11.84
N PRO A 179 -8.15 14.87 12.44
CA PRO A 179 -7.89 13.65 13.21
C PRO A 179 -7.26 12.50 12.41
N SER A 180 -7.53 12.44 11.11
CA SER A 180 -6.93 11.46 10.20
C SER A 180 -6.23 12.19 9.07
N ASP A 181 -4.91 12.29 9.19
CA ASP A 181 -4.07 12.95 8.21
C ASP A 181 -2.82 12.10 7.94
N GLY A 182 -2.12 12.42 6.86
CA GLY A 182 -0.81 11.84 6.65
C GLY A 182 -0.10 12.36 5.43
N LEU A 183 1.18 12.00 5.34
CA LEU A 183 2.01 12.16 4.16
C LEU A 183 2.43 10.80 3.65
N PHE A 184 2.31 10.60 2.35
CA PHE A 184 2.78 9.43 1.64
C PHE A 184 3.78 9.87 0.57
N ALA A 185 5.03 9.45 0.73
CA ALA A 185 6.13 9.83 -0.16
C ALA A 185 6.55 8.64 -1.04
N MET A 186 6.63 8.91 -2.34
CA MET A 186 7.16 8.03 -3.36
C MET A 186 8.49 8.63 -3.82
N GLU A 187 9.60 8.03 -3.41
CA GLU A 187 10.94 8.55 -3.68
C GLU A 187 11.76 7.53 -4.49
N VAL A 188 12.69 8.03 -5.29
CA VAL A 188 13.66 7.21 -6.01
C VAL A 188 15.05 7.79 -5.78
N THR A 189 15.97 6.93 -5.34
CA THR A 189 17.40 7.25 -5.29
C THR A 189 18.15 6.37 -6.26
N LYS A 190 19.17 6.93 -6.93
CA LYS A 190 20.06 6.16 -7.81
C LYS A 190 21.44 6.06 -7.19
N ASP A 191 22.04 4.89 -7.38
CA ASP A 191 23.46 4.63 -7.13
C ASP A 191 24.10 4.28 -8.48
N GLU A 192 24.80 5.25 -9.06
CA GLU A 192 25.45 5.11 -10.36
C GLU A 192 26.70 4.20 -10.27
N GLU A 193 27.33 4.05 -9.11
CA GLU A 193 28.46 3.13 -8.95
C GLU A 193 27.97 1.68 -8.90
N ALA A 194 26.96 1.42 -8.07
CA ALA A 194 26.32 0.10 -7.98
C ALA A 194 25.39 -0.21 -9.18
N GLN A 195 25.14 0.77 -10.05
CA GLN A 195 24.21 0.66 -11.19
C GLN A 195 22.80 0.23 -10.76
N THR A 196 22.27 0.84 -9.69
CA THR A 196 20.94 0.52 -9.14
C THR A 196 20.07 1.76 -8.91
N ALA A 197 18.75 1.55 -8.91
CA ALA A 197 17.78 2.50 -8.37
C ALA A 197 17.05 1.87 -7.18
N THR A 198 16.95 2.60 -6.07
CA THR A 198 16.15 2.22 -4.90
C THR A 198 14.88 3.04 -4.88
N PHE A 199 13.75 2.33 -4.84
CA PHE A 199 12.41 2.90 -4.74
C PHE A 199 11.98 2.88 -3.28
N HIS A 200 11.43 4.00 -2.80
CA HIS A 200 11.04 4.20 -1.42
C HIS A 200 9.55 4.54 -1.35
N LEU A 201 8.78 3.77 -0.59
CA LEU A 201 7.44 4.16 -0.15
C LEU A 201 7.50 4.45 1.34
N LYS A 202 7.21 5.70 1.71
CA LYS A 202 7.17 6.13 3.09
C LYS A 202 5.78 6.60 3.43
N SER A 203 5.25 6.16 4.55
CA SER A 203 3.93 6.59 5.04
C SER A 203 4.07 7.12 6.45
N VAL A 204 3.48 8.28 6.70
CA VAL A 204 3.44 8.91 8.01
C VAL A 204 2.00 9.37 8.24
N PHE A 205 1.24 8.58 8.99
CA PHE A 205 -0.11 8.94 9.41
C PHE A 205 -0.08 9.57 10.79
N VAL A 206 -0.75 10.70 10.94
CA VAL A 206 -0.72 11.55 12.14
C VAL A 206 -2.13 12.12 12.36
N ASN A 207 -2.55 12.21 13.62
CA ASN A 207 -3.63 13.13 13.98
C ASN A 207 -3.03 14.55 14.04
N THR A 208 -3.31 15.40 13.05
CA THR A 208 -2.77 16.77 12.99
C THR A 208 -3.62 17.78 13.76
N ALA A 209 -4.80 17.38 14.25
CA ALA A 209 -5.68 18.21 15.08
C ALA A 209 -5.04 18.53 16.44
N GLU A 210 -5.66 19.44 17.18
CA GLU A 210 -5.11 19.97 18.44
C GLU A 210 -4.94 18.91 19.53
N ASP A 211 -5.86 17.93 19.56
CA ASP A 211 -5.86 16.81 20.51
C ASP A 211 -4.88 15.68 20.14
N GLY A 212 -4.21 15.78 18.99
CA GLY A 212 -3.36 14.73 18.45
C GLY A 212 -2.10 14.40 19.26
N LYS A 213 -1.72 15.23 20.24
CA LYS A 213 -0.56 14.96 21.12
C LYS A 213 -0.69 13.68 21.94
N GLY A 214 -1.92 13.28 22.27
CA GLY A 214 -2.20 12.05 23.03
C GLY A 214 -2.33 10.80 22.15
N SER A 215 -2.07 10.91 20.84
CA SER A 215 -2.30 9.81 19.91
C SER A 215 -1.38 8.62 20.20
N VAL A 216 -1.96 7.43 20.13
CA VAL A 216 -1.24 6.17 20.28
C VAL A 216 -1.09 5.47 18.92
N PRO A 217 -0.06 4.63 18.72
CA PRO A 217 0.06 3.82 17.52
C PRO A 217 -1.20 3.00 17.26
N LEU A 218 -1.58 2.89 15.98
CA LEU A 218 -2.69 2.03 15.56
C LEU A 218 -2.40 0.58 15.96
N PRO A 219 -3.46 -0.24 16.17
CA PRO A 219 -3.31 -1.64 16.53
C PRO A 219 -2.39 -2.42 15.57
N TRP A 220 -1.68 -3.42 16.09
CA TRP A 220 -0.67 -4.18 15.33
C TRP A 220 -1.22 -4.82 14.05
N ASN A 221 -2.48 -5.26 14.05
CA ASN A 221 -3.13 -5.87 12.90
C ASN A 221 -3.39 -4.85 11.78
N PHE A 222 -3.66 -3.59 12.13
CA PHE A 222 -3.73 -2.50 11.15
C PHE A 222 -2.36 -2.26 10.54
N GLN A 223 -1.32 -2.11 11.37
CA GLN A 223 0.04 -1.89 10.88
C GLN A 223 0.53 -3.05 9.99
N PHE A 224 0.20 -4.29 10.36
CA PHE A 224 0.50 -5.47 9.56
C PHE A 224 -0.22 -5.44 8.20
N ALA A 225 -1.54 -5.19 8.19
CA ALA A 225 -2.31 -5.07 6.96
C ALA A 225 -1.79 -3.93 6.06
N HIS A 226 -1.46 -2.78 6.66
CA HIS A 226 -0.86 -1.65 5.96
C HIS A 226 0.45 -2.05 5.28
N ARG A 227 1.36 -2.72 6.00
CA ARG A 227 2.63 -3.19 5.43
C ARG A 227 2.45 -4.20 4.29
N LEU A 228 1.47 -5.10 4.39
CA LEU A 228 1.13 -6.00 3.27
C LEU A 228 0.64 -5.19 2.06
N TYR A 229 -0.18 -4.16 2.29
CA TYR A 229 -0.67 -3.30 1.23
C TYR A 229 0.44 -2.47 0.58
N THR A 230 1.34 -1.88 1.37
CA THR A 230 2.54 -1.17 0.90
C THR A 230 3.42 -2.07 0.04
N LYS A 231 3.61 -3.34 0.43
CA LYS A 231 4.34 -4.34 -0.38
C LYS A 231 3.67 -4.58 -1.74
N LEU A 232 2.34 -4.70 -1.76
CA LEU A 232 1.58 -4.86 -3.00
C LEU A 232 1.73 -3.63 -3.91
N TRP A 233 1.64 -2.42 -3.35
CA TRP A 233 1.86 -1.18 -4.08
C TRP A 233 3.27 -1.11 -4.66
N MET A 234 4.31 -1.33 -3.85
CA MET A 234 5.71 -1.34 -4.29
C MET A 234 5.92 -2.31 -5.46
N GLU A 235 5.44 -3.54 -5.32
CA GLU A 235 5.65 -4.58 -6.33
C GLU A 235 4.91 -4.27 -7.64
N THR A 236 3.65 -3.84 -7.55
CA THR A 236 2.85 -3.54 -8.75
C THR A 236 3.27 -2.24 -9.44
N ALA A 237 3.75 -1.24 -8.70
CA ALA A 237 4.25 0.01 -9.24
C ALA A 237 5.57 -0.19 -9.99
N THR A 238 6.56 -0.81 -9.33
CA THR A 238 7.88 -1.03 -9.92
C THR A 238 7.83 -1.93 -11.15
N ARG A 239 6.94 -2.93 -11.20
CA ARG A 239 6.75 -3.78 -12.39
C ARG A 239 6.35 -3.02 -13.65
N LYS A 240 5.73 -1.84 -13.53
CA LYS A 240 5.40 -1.02 -14.70
C LYS A 240 6.62 -0.32 -15.30
N LEU A 241 7.69 -0.20 -14.53
CA LEU A 241 8.96 0.44 -14.94
C LEU A 241 9.96 -0.55 -15.55
N LEU A 242 9.75 -1.84 -15.30
CA LEU A 242 10.45 -2.96 -15.94
C LEU A 242 9.96 -3.14 -17.38
#